data_AF-A0A9W8G9W6-F1
#
_entry.id   AF-A0A9W8G9W6-F1
#
_cell.length_a   1.000
_cell.length_b   1.000
_cell.length_c   1.000
_cell.angle_alpha   90.00
_cell.angle_beta   90.00
_cell.angle_gamma   90.00
#
_symmetry.space_group_name_H-M   'P 1'
#
loop_
_entity.id
_entity.type
_entity.pdbx_description
1 polymer ?
#
loop_
_entity_poly.entity_id
_entity_poly.type
_entity_poly.pdbx_seq_one_letter_code
_entity_poly.pdbx_strand_id
1 'polypeptide(L)'
;MSSDEKDDFKIDWESTEKPFRRNTDSDDYTCKLSSAFDHYFACLTVGKQLSNYYRYGEKRPCTKHWQNVKLCMKVKLLSKESGKKLMREYDEKQETERSSKPNVLDIWTRRSPDNPAFPDSADSDTPPVQDEHKSTVF
;
A
#
# COMPACT_ATOMS: atom_id res chain seq x y z
N MET A 1 32.43 43.99 6.26
CA MET A 1 32.42 42.51 6.36
C MET A 1 31.06 42.10 6.88
N SER A 2 30.11 41.88 5.97
CA SER A 2 28.79 41.35 6.29
C SER A 2 28.82 39.89 5.85
N SER A 3 28.73 38.99 6.80
CA SER A 3 28.81 37.55 6.58
C SER A 3 27.64 37.07 5.72
N ASP A 4 27.95 36.31 4.68
CA ASP A 4 26.99 35.60 3.84
C ASP A 4 26.23 34.54 4.66
N GLU A 5 24.92 34.71 4.77
CA GLU A 5 23.98 33.68 5.25
C GLU A 5 23.72 32.71 4.10
N LYS A 6 24.34 31.52 4.18
CA LYS A 6 24.06 30.41 3.27
C LYS A 6 22.84 29.67 3.80
N ASP A 7 21.69 29.95 3.22
CA ASP A 7 20.50 29.12 3.38
C ASP A 7 20.74 27.77 2.69
N ASP A 8 21.16 26.79 3.49
CA ASP A 8 21.19 25.39 3.09
C ASP A 8 19.74 24.92 2.83
N PHE A 9 19.34 24.95 1.55
CA PHE A 9 18.14 24.25 1.08
C PHE A 9 18.37 22.74 1.17
N LYS A 10 18.26 22.22 2.39
CA LYS A 10 18.41 20.81 2.70
C LYS A 10 17.18 20.07 2.18
N ILE A 11 17.31 19.45 1.02
CA ILE A 11 16.30 18.55 0.46
C ILE A 11 16.25 17.32 1.36
N ASP A 12 15.26 17.29 2.24
CA ASP A 12 15.01 16.19 3.14
C ASP A 12 14.34 15.04 2.38
N TRP A 13 15.13 14.05 1.96
CA TRP A 13 14.69 12.93 1.13
C TRP A 13 13.80 11.93 1.90
N GLU A 14 13.80 12.01 3.24
CA GLU A 14 13.06 11.12 4.14
C GLU A 14 11.53 11.40 4.16
N SER A 15 11.11 12.55 3.63
CA SER A 15 9.70 12.95 3.55
C SER A 15 8.90 12.25 2.44
N THR A 16 9.57 11.54 1.52
CA THR A 16 8.92 11.00 0.30
C THR A 16 8.33 9.59 0.44
N GLU A 17 8.48 8.94 1.59
CA GLU A 17 8.15 7.51 1.75
C GLU A 17 6.98 7.20 2.69
N LYS A 18 6.12 8.17 3.05
CA LYS A 18 4.90 7.80 3.77
C LYS A 18 3.99 7.00 2.83
N PRO A 19 3.74 5.69 3.06
CA PRO A 19 2.78 4.97 2.26
C PRO A 19 1.43 5.65 2.45
N PHE A 20 0.77 5.97 1.34
CA PHE A 20 -0.58 6.50 1.36
C PHE A 20 -1.53 5.41 1.91
N ARG A 21 -1.65 5.33 3.23
CA ARG A 21 -2.72 4.63 3.91
C ARG A 21 -4.00 5.36 3.49
N ARG A 22 -4.87 4.65 2.77
CA ARG A 22 -6.26 5.07 2.60
C ARG A 22 -6.81 5.21 4.02
N ASN A 23 -7.12 6.43 4.47
CA ASN A 23 -7.77 6.64 5.76
C ASN A 23 -9.10 5.90 5.72
N THR A 24 -9.15 4.74 6.36
CA THR A 24 -10.37 3.99 6.67
C THR A 24 -10.91 4.55 7.97
N ASP A 25 -11.33 5.81 7.96
CA ASP A 25 -12.21 6.30 9.01
C ASP A 25 -13.64 6.10 8.50
N SER A 26 -14.21 4.97 8.91
CA SER A 26 -15.61 4.57 8.83
C SER A 26 -16.46 5.64 9.50
N ASP A 27 -17.40 6.30 8.82
CA ASP A 27 -18.77 5.80 8.72
C ASP A 27 -19.55 6.40 7.54
N ASP A 28 -18.83 6.88 6.54
CA ASP A 28 -19.42 7.52 5.39
C ASP A 28 -18.78 6.89 4.15
N TYR A 29 -19.60 6.33 3.27
CA TYR A 29 -19.23 5.88 1.92
C TYR A 29 -18.87 7.08 1.02
N THR A 30 -18.21 8.08 1.62
CA THR A 30 -17.88 9.38 1.07
C THR A 30 -16.57 9.23 0.33
N CYS A 31 -16.69 8.98 -0.96
CA CYS A 31 -15.61 9.41 -1.82
C CYS A 31 -15.43 10.93 -1.65
N LYS A 32 -14.27 11.33 -1.11
CA LYS A 32 -13.86 12.73 -1.03
C LYS A 32 -13.39 13.17 -2.42
N LEU A 33 -14.23 13.95 -3.10
CA LEU A 33 -13.95 14.42 -4.47
C LEU A 33 -12.64 15.21 -4.57
N SER A 34 -12.32 16.04 -3.57
CA SER A 34 -11.07 16.78 -3.50
C SER A 34 -9.87 15.84 -3.53
N SER A 35 -9.82 14.88 -2.61
CA SER A 35 -8.72 13.91 -2.55
C SER A 35 -8.60 13.08 -3.84
N ALA A 36 -9.71 12.60 -4.40
CA ALA A 36 -9.68 11.86 -5.67
C ALA A 36 -9.13 12.71 -6.82
N PHE A 37 -9.48 14.00 -6.85
CA PHE A 37 -8.99 14.95 -7.84
C PHE A 37 -7.51 15.27 -7.65
N ASP A 38 -7.06 15.49 -6.42
CA ASP A 38 -5.65 15.76 -6.11
C ASP A 38 -4.76 14.60 -6.57
N HIS A 39 -5.20 13.35 -6.42
CA HIS A 39 -4.48 12.19 -6.95
C HIS A 39 -4.40 12.16 -8.48
N TYR A 40 -5.49 12.52 -9.16
CA TYR A 40 -5.50 12.62 -10.61
C TYR A 40 -4.54 13.71 -11.09
N PHE A 41 -4.62 14.90 -10.49
CA PHE A 41 -3.76 16.02 -10.82
C PHE A 41 -2.29 15.70 -10.55
N ALA A 42 -1.98 15.11 -9.39
CA ALA A 42 -0.64 14.64 -9.06
C ALA A 42 -0.09 13.66 -10.13
N CYS A 43 -0.92 12.75 -10.64
CA CYS A 43 -0.51 11.87 -11.73
C CYS A 43 -0.16 12.64 -13.01
N LEU A 44 -0.86 13.72 -13.33
CA LEU A 44 -0.56 14.54 -14.51
C LEU A 44 0.72 15.37 -14.39
N THR A 45 1.17 15.68 -13.17
CA THR A 45 2.35 16.52 -12.96
C THR A 45 3.60 15.92 -13.58
N VAL A 46 4.37 16.77 -14.29
CA VAL A 46 5.61 16.37 -15.00
C VAL A 46 6.63 15.76 -14.04
N GLY A 47 6.77 16.31 -12.83
CA GLY A 47 7.73 15.82 -11.84
C GLY A 47 7.51 14.36 -11.46
N LYS A 48 6.25 13.91 -11.34
CA LYS A 48 5.93 12.51 -11.02
C LYS A 48 6.03 11.59 -12.24
N GLN A 49 5.84 12.13 -13.44
CA GLN A 49 5.91 11.37 -14.69
C GLN A 49 7.35 11.21 -15.23
N LEU A 50 8.27 12.09 -14.86
CA LEU A 50 9.63 12.14 -15.42
C LEU A 50 10.41 10.83 -15.27
N SER A 51 10.37 10.20 -14.09
CA SER A 51 11.08 8.94 -13.87
C SER A 51 10.53 7.80 -14.74
N ASN A 52 9.21 7.75 -14.92
CA ASN A 52 8.59 6.74 -15.76
C ASN A 52 8.85 6.98 -17.24
N TYR A 53 8.75 8.24 -17.66
CA TYR A 53 9.06 8.66 -19.01
C TYR A 53 10.53 8.41 -19.37
N TYR A 54 11.45 8.69 -18.44
CA TYR A 54 12.87 8.40 -18.63
C TYR A 54 13.16 6.90 -18.76
N ARG A 55 12.55 6.05 -17.92
CA ARG A 55 12.82 4.61 -17.90
C ARG A 55 12.14 3.84 -19.02
N TYR A 56 10.90 4.19 -19.33
CA TYR A 56 10.04 3.40 -20.22
C TYR A 56 9.64 4.15 -21.49
N GLY A 57 10.02 5.43 -21.65
CA GLY A 57 9.66 6.25 -22.80
C GLY A 57 8.21 6.71 -22.84
N GLU A 58 7.40 6.29 -21.86
CA GLU A 58 5.96 6.53 -21.83
C GLU A 58 5.54 7.18 -20.51
N LYS A 59 4.45 7.95 -20.56
CA LYS A 59 3.79 8.43 -19.34
C LYS A 59 2.93 7.32 -18.75
N ARG A 60 2.90 7.20 -17.42
CA ARG A 60 1.97 6.28 -16.74
C ARG A 60 0.52 6.67 -17.10
N PRO A 61 -0.34 5.71 -17.47
CA PRO A 61 -1.75 6.01 -17.74
C PRO A 61 -2.47 6.42 -16.44
N CYS A 62 -2.97 7.66 -16.39
CA CYS A 62 -3.72 8.20 -15.25
C CYS A 62 -5.22 7.83 -15.26
N THR A 63 -5.64 6.88 -16.10
CA THR A 63 -7.05 6.53 -16.35
C THR A 63 -7.77 6.02 -15.09
N LYS A 64 -7.08 5.25 -14.24
CA LYS A 64 -7.63 4.74 -12.98
C LYS A 64 -8.02 5.88 -12.03
N HIS A 65 -7.17 6.90 -11.90
CA HIS A 65 -7.48 8.06 -11.06
C HIS A 65 -8.65 8.86 -11.61
N TRP A 66 -8.75 8.99 -12.94
CA TRP A 66 -9.88 9.67 -13.58
C TRP A 66 -11.21 8.92 -13.39
N GLN A 67 -11.19 7.58 -13.44
CA GLN A 67 -12.37 6.76 -13.16
C GLN A 67 -12.87 6.97 -11.72
N ASN A 68 -11.96 7.05 -10.75
CA ASN A 68 -12.31 7.35 -9.36
C ASN A 68 -12.98 8.72 -9.24
N VAL A 69 -12.45 9.75 -9.92
CA VAL A 69 -13.04 11.10 -9.93
C VAL A 69 -14.45 11.08 -10.51
N LYS A 70 -14.68 10.40 -11.63
CA LYS A 70 -16.02 10.25 -12.22
C LYS A 70 -16.98 9.50 -11.31
N LEU A 71 -16.53 8.42 -10.68
CA LEU A 71 -17.34 7.64 -9.73
C LEU A 71 -17.77 8.54 -8.57
N CYS A 72 -16.83 9.29 -8.01
CA CYS A 72 -17.06 10.23 -6.93
C CYS A 72 -18.12 11.29 -7.29
N MET A 73 -18.00 11.87 -8.49
CA MET A 73 -18.96 12.85 -9.00
C MET A 73 -20.35 12.23 -9.15
N LYS A 74 -20.45 11.02 -9.71
CA LYS A 74 -21.71 10.30 -9.84
C LYS A 74 -22.35 10.02 -8.48
N VAL A 75 -21.59 9.51 -7.52
CA VAL A 75 -22.11 9.17 -6.19
C VAL A 75 -22.61 10.41 -5.44
N LYS A 76 -21.96 11.56 -5.60
CA LYS A 76 -22.44 12.83 -5.02
C LYS A 76 -23.76 13.34 -5.62
N LEU A 77 -24.05 13.01 -6.88
CA LEU A 77 -25.29 13.40 -7.55
C LEU A 77 -26.47 12.48 -7.18
N LEU A 78 -26.18 11.28 -6.66
CA LEU A 78 -27.16 10.27 -6.31
C LEU A 78 -27.65 10.43 -4.86
N SER A 79 -28.79 9.82 -4.53
CA SER A 79 -29.28 9.75 -3.16
C SER A 79 -28.31 8.96 -2.27
N LYS A 80 -28.32 9.20 -0.96
CA LYS A 80 -27.40 8.52 -0.01
C LYS A 80 -27.47 6.98 -0.12
N GLU A 81 -28.66 6.42 -0.32
CA GLU A 81 -28.85 4.96 -0.43
C GLU A 81 -28.32 4.40 -1.77
N SER A 82 -28.65 5.06 -2.88
CA SER A 82 -28.20 4.64 -4.21
C SER A 82 -26.68 4.82 -4.40
N GLY A 83 -26.12 5.87 -3.82
CA GLY A 83 -24.67 6.12 -3.77
C GLY A 83 -23.91 5.03 -3.01
N LYS A 84 -24.44 4.57 -1.87
CA LYS A 84 -23.85 3.45 -1.09
C LYS A 84 -23.82 2.16 -1.91
N LYS A 85 -24.93 1.85 -2.58
CA LYS A 85 -25.02 0.66 -3.44
C LYS A 85 -23.99 0.72 -4.58
N LEU A 86 -23.87 1.86 -5.26
CA LEU A 86 -22.91 2.04 -6.34
C LEU A 86 -21.44 1.89 -5.88
N MET A 87 -21.11 2.40 -4.68
CA MET A 87 -19.78 2.23 -4.11
C MET A 87 -19.47 0.77 -3.79
N ARG A 88 -20.44 0.04 -3.22
CA ARG A 88 -20.30 -1.38 -2.96
C ARG A 88 -20.07 -2.18 -4.25
N GLU A 89 -20.85 -1.92 -5.29
CA GLU A 89 -20.67 -2.56 -6.60
C GLU A 89 -19.29 -2.28 -7.20
N TYR A 90 -18.77 -1.07 -7.02
CA TYR A 90 -17.42 -0.71 -7.46
C TYR A 90 -16.32 -1.47 -6.68
N ASP A 91 -16.45 -1.57 -5.36
CA ASP A 91 -15.49 -2.28 -4.51
C ASP A 91 -15.51 -3.78 -4.79
N GLU A 92 -16.69 -4.38 -4.95
CA GLU A 92 -16.85 -5.79 -5.37
C GLU A 92 -16.20 -6.05 -6.74
N LYS A 93 -16.34 -5.11 -7.69
CA LYS A 93 -15.65 -5.18 -8.98
C LYS A 93 -14.12 -5.07 -8.82
N GLN A 94 -13.63 -4.17 -7.97
CA GLN A 94 -12.18 -4.05 -7.74
C GLN A 94 -11.59 -5.27 -7.04
N GLU A 95 -12.33 -5.88 -6.12
CA GLU A 95 -11.88 -7.08 -5.41
C GLU A 95 -11.87 -8.30 -6.34
N THR A 96 -12.88 -8.45 -7.20
CA THR A 96 -12.89 -9.49 -8.24
C THR A 96 -11.77 -9.30 -9.26
N GLU A 97 -11.50 -8.06 -9.71
CA GLU A 97 -10.36 -7.75 -10.59
C GLU A 97 -8.99 -7.98 -9.94
N ARG A 98 -8.91 -7.85 -8.61
CA ARG A 98 -7.69 -8.10 -7.84
C ARG A 98 -7.46 -9.60 -7.64
N SER A 99 -8.50 -10.31 -7.22
CA SER A 99 -8.43 -11.76 -6.96
C SER A 99 -8.29 -12.58 -8.23
N SER A 100 -8.79 -12.10 -9.37
CA SER A 100 -8.63 -12.77 -10.66
C SER A 100 -7.20 -12.71 -11.21
N LYS A 101 -6.37 -11.78 -10.73
CA LYS A 101 -4.98 -11.65 -11.18
C LYS A 101 -4.09 -12.56 -10.33
N PRO A 102 -3.09 -13.21 -10.93
CA PRO A 102 -2.15 -14.03 -10.17
C PRO A 102 -1.46 -13.15 -9.12
N ASN A 103 -1.64 -13.51 -7.86
CA ASN A 103 -0.98 -12.82 -6.76
C ASN A 103 0.48 -13.30 -6.69
N VAL A 104 1.42 -12.40 -6.42
CA VAL A 104 2.83 -12.78 -6.23
C VAL A 104 2.99 -13.84 -5.14
N LEU A 105 2.17 -13.81 -4.09
CA LEU A 105 2.16 -14.81 -3.02
C LEU A 105 1.86 -16.23 -3.51
N ASP A 106 1.20 -16.38 -4.66
CA ASP A 106 0.88 -17.68 -5.26
C ASP A 106 2.11 -18.32 -5.92
N ILE A 107 3.09 -17.50 -6.34
CA ILE A 107 4.31 -17.96 -7.00
C ILE A 107 5.35 -18.43 -5.96
N TRP A 108 5.32 -17.88 -4.75
CA TRP A 108 6.33 -18.17 -3.72
C TRP A 108 5.84 -19.27 -2.78
N THR A 109 6.58 -20.37 -2.73
CA THR A 109 6.39 -21.40 -1.70
C THR A 109 7.06 -20.97 -0.40
N ARG A 110 6.44 -21.33 0.75
CA ARG A 110 7.06 -21.12 2.07
C ARG A 110 8.38 -21.88 2.09
N ARG A 111 9.46 -21.19 2.48
CA ARG A 111 10.77 -21.84 2.69
C ARG A 111 10.68 -22.85 3.83
N SER A 112 11.43 -23.94 3.72
CA SER A 112 11.56 -24.90 4.80
C SER A 112 12.24 -24.25 6.01
N PRO A 113 11.76 -24.51 7.25
CA PRO A 113 12.37 -23.96 8.46
C PRO A 113 13.80 -24.46 8.65
N ASP A 114 14.14 -25.63 8.12
CA ASP A 114 15.45 -26.25 8.23
C ASP A 114 16.49 -25.70 7.22
N ASN A 115 16.25 -24.52 6.62
CA ASN A 115 17.19 -23.95 5.65
C ASN A 115 18.45 -23.44 6.38
N PRO A 116 19.62 -24.08 6.21
CA PRO A 116 20.83 -23.72 6.95
C PRO A 116 21.35 -22.31 6.62
N ALA A 117 20.90 -21.70 5.51
CA ALA A 117 21.26 -20.32 5.15
C ALA A 117 20.48 -19.26 5.96
N PHE A 118 19.35 -19.63 6.56
CA PHE A 118 18.48 -18.73 7.31
C PHE A 118 17.87 -19.49 8.50
N PRO A 119 18.61 -19.68 9.60
CA PRO A 119 18.07 -20.32 10.80
C PRO A 119 16.92 -19.48 11.37
N ASP A 120 15.81 -20.12 11.69
CA ASP A 120 14.70 -19.47 12.39
C ASP A 120 15.20 -19.04 13.77
N SER A 121 15.13 -17.74 14.08
CA SER A 121 15.57 -17.18 15.36
C SER A 121 14.65 -17.55 16.54
N ALA A 122 13.88 -18.63 16.43
CA ALA A 122 12.86 -19.04 17.38
C ALA A 122 13.41 -19.91 18.54
N ASP A 123 14.67 -20.34 18.46
CA ASP A 123 15.25 -21.29 19.44
C ASP A 123 16.06 -20.63 20.57
N SER A 124 16.04 -19.31 20.75
CA SER A 124 16.84 -18.67 21.82
C SER A 124 16.20 -18.60 23.21
N ASP A 125 14.91 -18.93 23.38
CA ASP A 125 14.21 -18.72 24.67
C ASP A 125 13.47 -19.93 25.27
N THR A 126 13.64 -21.15 24.73
CA THR A 126 13.13 -22.34 25.45
C THR A 126 14.26 -22.97 26.26
N PRO A 127 14.29 -22.78 27.60
CA PRO A 127 15.24 -23.54 28.42
C PRO A 127 14.92 -25.04 28.28
N PRO A 128 15.94 -25.91 28.20
CA PRO A 128 15.71 -27.34 28.10
C PRO A 128 14.93 -27.83 29.33
N VAL A 129 13.76 -28.43 29.09
CA VAL A 129 13.06 -29.22 30.10
C VAL A 129 13.95 -30.42 30.41
N GLN A 130 14.50 -30.45 31.63
CA GLN A 130 15.22 -31.62 32.12
C GLN A 130 14.19 -32.69 32.53
N ASP A 131 14.04 -33.72 31.72
CA ASP A 131 13.27 -34.93 32.07
C ASP A 131 14.11 -35.81 33.01
N GLU A 132 14.08 -35.52 34.31
CA GLU A 132 14.64 -36.40 35.33
C GLU A 132 13.56 -37.25 36.00
N HIS A 133 13.16 -38.30 35.30
CA HIS A 133 12.57 -39.50 35.90
C HIS A 133 13.38 -40.74 35.51
N LYS A 134 14.59 -40.84 36.06
CA LYS A 134 15.26 -42.14 36.17
C LYS A 134 14.61 -42.90 37.33
N SER A 135 13.51 -43.59 37.04
CA SER A 135 13.01 -44.63 37.93
C SER A 135 14.00 -45.78 37.95
N THR A 136 14.75 -45.84 39.06
CA THR A 136 15.47 -46.99 39.58
C THR A 136 14.61 -48.25 39.52
N VAL A 137 15.03 -49.27 38.76
CA VAL A 137 14.65 -50.67 39.01
C VAL A 137 15.84 -51.57 38.65
N PHE A 138 16.38 -52.18 39.71
CA PHE A 138 17.25 -53.37 39.84
C PHE A 138 18.58 -53.44 39.08
#